data_AF-A0A0K8P5L3-F1
#
_entry.id   AF-A0A0K8P5L3-F1
#
_cell.length_a   1.000
_cell.length_b   1.000
_cell.length_c   1.000
_cell.angle_alpha   90.00
_cell.angle_beta   90.00
_cell.angle_gamma   90.00
#
_symmetry.space_group_name_H-M   'P 1'
#
loop_
_entity.id
_entity.type
_entity.pdbx_description
1 polymer ?
#
loop_
_entity_poly.entity_id
_entity_poly.type
_entity_poly.pdbx_seq_one_letter_code
_entity_poly.pdbx_strand_id
1 'polypeptide(L)'
;MYTYYLRCRIADVPEMLALGVALGVLQQHTDDAGQVLTRAPDDGSVWDPIGPIYRETGEVDAEGMPVREPLLAPDGGEWWHANLISPVHLYQRAGQLAGEHPEIAGALQDLGRFFLLDEAGEPRKPAEPVRRLWTSSAL
;
A
#
# COMPACT_ATOMS: atom_id res chain seq x y z
N MET A 1 -6.93 -12.11 10.40
CA MET A 1 -6.44 -11.43 9.17
C MET A 1 -5.34 -10.47 9.57
N TYR A 2 -4.36 -10.27 8.68
CA TYR A 2 -3.26 -9.34 8.83
C TYR A 2 -3.61 -8.02 8.13
N THR A 3 -3.23 -6.90 8.73
CA THR A 3 -3.43 -5.57 8.15
C THR A 3 -2.08 -4.95 7.84
N TYR A 4 -1.92 -4.47 6.61
CA TYR A 4 -0.71 -3.84 6.10
C TYR A 4 -1.01 -2.42 5.63
N TYR A 5 -0.13 -1.49 6.02
CA TYR A 5 -0.18 -0.09 5.64
C TYR A 5 1.00 0.18 4.70
N LEU A 6 0.72 0.19 3.41
CA LEU A 6 1.74 0.28 2.36
C LEU A 6 2.05 1.75 2.09
N ARG A 7 3.33 2.10 2.00
CA ARG A 7 3.78 3.41 1.53
C ARG A 7 4.95 3.21 0.58
N CYS A 8 4.83 3.78 -0.61
CA CYS A 8 5.89 3.75 -1.61
C CYS A 8 5.88 5.03 -2.43
N ARG A 9 6.86 5.21 -3.31
CA ARG A 9 6.78 6.30 -4.29
C ARG A 9 5.65 6.03 -5.26
N ILE A 10 5.02 7.08 -5.77
CA ILE A 10 4.07 6.93 -6.89
C ILE A 10 4.72 6.16 -8.05
N ALA A 11 5.99 6.45 -8.36
CA ALA A 11 6.75 5.75 -9.39
C ALA A 11 6.95 4.24 -9.12
N ASP A 12 6.91 3.83 -7.84
CA ASP A 12 7.11 2.44 -7.42
C ASP A 12 5.79 1.64 -7.34
N VAL A 13 4.63 2.30 -7.48
CA VAL A 13 3.32 1.65 -7.40
C VAL A 13 3.19 0.47 -8.37
N PRO A 14 3.62 0.56 -9.66
CA PRO A 14 3.52 -0.58 -10.57
C PRO A 14 4.28 -1.83 -10.07
N GLU A 15 5.47 -1.64 -9.53
CA GLU A 15 6.29 -2.74 -8.99
C GLU A 15 5.68 -3.33 -7.71
N MET A 16 5.17 -2.47 -6.82
CA MET A 16 4.46 -2.89 -5.61
C MET A 16 3.23 -3.74 -5.93
N LEU A 17 2.43 -3.32 -6.92
CA LEU A 17 1.26 -4.09 -7.38
C LEU A 17 1.68 -5.43 -7.98
N ALA A 18 2.74 -5.46 -8.79
CA ALA A 18 3.26 -6.69 -9.36
C ALA A 18 3.73 -7.67 -8.28
N LEU A 19 4.39 -7.18 -7.23
CA LEU A 19 4.78 -7.98 -6.07
C LEU A 19 3.56 -8.53 -5.32
N GLY A 20 2.53 -7.71 -5.10
CA GLY A 20 1.29 -8.18 -4.46
C GLY A 20 0.59 -9.28 -5.25
N VAL A 21 0.64 -9.22 -6.59
CA VAL A 21 0.13 -10.26 -7.48
C VAL A 21 0.98 -11.53 -7.40
N ALA A 22 2.31 -11.40 -7.44
CA ALA A 22 3.23 -12.53 -7.33
C ALA A 22 3.11 -13.27 -5.98
N LEU A 23 2.84 -12.53 -4.90
CA LEU A 23 2.57 -13.08 -3.57
C LEU A 23 1.18 -13.73 -3.46
N GLY A 24 0.30 -13.48 -4.42
CA GLY A 24 -1.09 -13.96 -4.43
C GLY A 24 -2.04 -13.21 -3.52
N VAL A 25 -1.65 -12.03 -3.03
CA VAL A 25 -2.49 -11.18 -2.16
C VAL A 25 -3.26 -10.10 -2.92
N LEU A 26 -2.92 -9.93 -4.20
CA LEU A 26 -3.65 -9.13 -5.17
C LEU A 26 -3.88 -9.97 -6.43
N GLN A 27 -4.85 -9.57 -7.24
CA GLN A 27 -5.16 -10.17 -8.53
C GLN A 27 -5.33 -9.07 -9.58
N GLN A 28 -4.85 -9.34 -10.78
CA GLN A 28 -5.16 -8.53 -11.95
C GLN A 28 -6.39 -9.08 -12.65
N HIS A 29 -7.29 -8.19 -13.06
CA HIS A 29 -8.36 -8.51 -13.98
C HIS A 29 -8.41 -7.44 -15.06
N THR A 30 -8.95 -7.79 -16.22
CA THR A 30 -9.22 -6.82 -17.28
C THR A 30 -10.71 -6.50 -17.23
N ASP A 31 -11.05 -5.22 -17.19
CA ASP A 31 -12.45 -4.78 -17.24
C ASP A 31 -13.00 -4.84 -18.68
N ASP A 32 -14.28 -4.52 -18.84
CA ASP A 32 -14.98 -4.54 -20.13
C ASP A 32 -14.43 -3.50 -21.13
N ALA A 33 -13.66 -2.51 -20.65
CA ALA A 33 -12.98 -1.51 -21.48
C ALA A 33 -11.57 -1.93 -21.89
N GLY A 34 -11.11 -3.12 -21.48
CA GLY A 34 -9.76 -3.61 -21.77
C GLY A 34 -8.69 -3.07 -20.81
N GLN A 35 -9.08 -2.42 -19.72
CA GLN A 35 -8.16 -1.87 -18.75
C GLN A 35 -7.77 -2.93 -17.71
N VAL A 36 -6.46 -3.08 -17.46
CA VAL A 36 -5.95 -3.94 -16.38
C VAL A 36 -6.12 -3.22 -15.05
N LEU A 37 -6.89 -3.84 -14.14
CA LEU A 37 -7.18 -3.36 -12.81
C LEU A 37 -6.68 -4.36 -11.76
N THR A 38 -6.17 -3.86 -10.64
CA THR A 38 -5.73 -4.69 -9.52
C THR A 38 -6.76 -4.66 -8.39
N ARG A 39 -7.12 -5.84 -7.87
CA ARG A 39 -8.10 -6.00 -6.77
C ARG A 39 -7.62 -7.03 -5.74
N ALA A 40 -8.29 -7.08 -4.59
CA ALA A 40 -8.13 -8.17 -3.63
C ALA A 40 -8.74 -9.48 -4.18
N PRO A 41 -8.18 -10.66 -3.82
CA PRO A 41 -8.81 -11.96 -4.06
C PRO A 41 -10.19 -12.08 -3.37
N ASP A 42 -11.03 -12.98 -3.89
CA ASP A 42 -12.34 -13.32 -3.32
C ASP A 42 -12.22 -14.27 -2.10
N ASP A 43 -11.28 -13.98 -1.19
CA ASP A 43 -10.97 -14.79 0.01
C ASP A 43 -11.22 -14.02 1.33
N GLY A 44 -11.90 -12.88 1.24
CA GLY A 44 -12.11 -11.95 2.35
C GLY A 44 -10.99 -10.93 2.52
N SER A 45 -9.97 -10.91 1.66
CA SER A 45 -9.00 -9.83 1.58
C SER A 45 -9.67 -8.50 1.19
N VAL A 46 -9.06 -7.39 1.61
CA VAL A 46 -9.49 -6.03 1.27
C VAL A 46 -8.30 -5.27 0.71
N TRP A 47 -8.46 -4.72 -0.48
CA TRP A 47 -7.49 -3.83 -1.13
C TRP A 47 -8.10 -2.42 -1.22
N ASP A 48 -7.45 -1.45 -0.59
CA ASP A 48 -7.91 -0.06 -0.52
C ASP A 48 -6.79 0.88 -0.99
N PRO A 49 -6.73 1.16 -2.31
CA PRO A 49 -5.81 2.12 -2.86
C PRO A 49 -6.27 3.54 -2.50
N ILE A 50 -5.50 4.26 -1.69
CA ILE A 50 -5.92 5.59 -1.19
C ILE A 50 -5.41 6.71 -2.10
N GLY A 51 -4.12 6.72 -2.44
CA GLY A 51 -3.53 7.77 -3.27
C GLY A 51 -2.33 8.48 -2.64
N PRO A 52 -1.98 9.67 -3.17
CA PRO A 52 -0.90 10.47 -2.65
C PRO A 52 -1.10 10.85 -1.18
N ILE A 53 -0.02 10.91 -0.42
CA ILE A 53 -0.02 11.36 0.97
C ILE A 53 0.13 12.87 0.98
N TYR A 54 -0.67 13.57 1.78
CA TYR A 54 -0.60 15.02 1.95
C TYR A 54 -0.21 15.39 3.37
N ARG A 55 0.45 16.54 3.53
CA ARG A 55 0.67 17.20 4.82
C ARG A 55 -0.01 18.55 4.84
N GLU A 56 -0.41 19.00 6.03
CA GLU A 56 -0.89 20.36 6.22
C GLU A 56 0.28 21.34 6.23
N THR A 57 0.13 22.47 5.54
CA THR A 57 1.16 23.51 5.48
C THR A 57 1.15 24.42 6.71
N GLY A 58 0.06 24.40 7.49
CA GLY A 58 -0.22 25.36 8.55
C GLY A 58 -0.93 26.63 8.05
N GLU A 59 -1.16 26.74 6.74
CA GLU A 59 -1.94 27.81 6.13
C GLU A 59 -3.42 27.43 6.03
N VAL A 60 -4.28 28.44 5.96
CA VAL A 60 -5.70 28.30 5.64
C VAL A 60 -6.01 29.07 4.37
N ASP A 61 -6.84 28.49 3.50
CA ASP A 61 -7.28 29.14 2.26
C ASP A 61 -8.34 30.22 2.52
N ALA A 62 -8.85 30.84 1.45
CA ALA A 62 -9.82 31.93 1.53
C ALA A 62 -11.16 31.49 2.15
N GLU A 63 -11.45 30.19 2.09
CA GLU A 63 -12.63 29.53 2.64
C GLU A 63 -12.41 29.04 4.08
N GLY A 64 -11.21 29.23 4.64
CA GLY A 64 -10.84 28.83 5.99
C GLY A 64 -10.50 27.35 6.13
N MET A 65 -10.28 26.65 5.02
CA MET A 65 -9.89 25.24 5.01
C MET A 65 -8.36 25.11 5.09
N PRO A 66 -7.83 24.11 5.81
CA PRO A 66 -6.39 23.87 5.85
C PRO A 66 -5.83 23.59 4.47
N VAL A 67 -4.79 24.34 4.08
CA VAL A 67 -4.05 24.07 2.85
C VAL A 67 -3.21 22.82 3.05
N ARG A 68 -3.30 21.92 2.07
CA ARG A 68 -2.60 20.63 2.04
C ARG A 68 -1.72 20.55 0.81
N GLU A 69 -0.52 20.01 1.00
CA GLU A 69 0.43 19.79 -0.09
C GLU A 69 0.93 18.33 -0.09
N PRO A 70 1.36 17.79 -1.26
CA PRO A 70 1.90 16.45 -1.32
C PRO A 70 3.10 16.28 -0.39
N LEU A 71 3.12 15.18 0.34
CA LEU A 71 4.30 14.76 1.09
C LEU A 71 5.32 14.23 0.08
N LEU A 72 6.43 14.94 -0.05
CA LEU A 72 7.55 14.56 -0.90
C LEU A 72 8.56 13.73 -0.09
N ALA A 73 9.37 12.95 -0.78
CA ALA A 73 10.55 12.36 -0.17
C ALA A 73 11.85 13.12 -0.55
N PRO A 74 13.03 12.65 -0.09
CA PRO A 74 14.28 13.37 -0.26
C PRO A 74 14.66 13.75 -1.70
N ASP A 75 14.21 13.00 -2.70
CA ASP A 75 14.46 13.27 -4.13
C ASP A 75 13.37 14.12 -4.80
N GLY A 76 12.36 14.58 -4.05
CA GLY A 76 11.23 15.37 -4.56
C GLY A 76 10.06 14.55 -5.10
N GLY A 77 10.13 13.22 -5.15
CA GLY A 77 9.02 12.37 -5.58
C GLY A 77 7.91 12.26 -4.53
N GLU A 78 6.65 12.22 -4.98
CA GLU A 78 5.48 12.10 -4.11
C GLU A 78 5.33 10.70 -3.50
N TRP A 79 4.91 10.66 -2.23
CA TRP A 79 4.53 9.43 -1.55
C TRP A 79 3.10 9.02 -1.85
N TRP A 80 2.87 7.72 -1.93
CA TRP A 80 1.57 7.08 -2.14
C TRP A 80 1.25 6.07 -1.04
N HIS A 81 -0.03 5.89 -0.72
CA HIS A 81 -0.50 4.99 0.33
C HIS A 81 -1.67 4.09 -0.10
N ALA A 82 -1.69 2.87 0.46
CA ALA A 82 -2.81 1.96 0.45
C ALA A 82 -2.88 1.09 1.70
N ASN A 83 -4.07 0.54 1.94
CA ASN A 83 -4.28 -0.51 2.95
C ASN A 83 -4.51 -1.85 2.27
N LEU A 84 -3.96 -2.90 2.89
CA LEU A 84 -4.25 -4.29 2.54
C LEU A 84 -4.64 -5.04 3.81
N ILE A 85 -5.80 -5.69 3.77
CA ILE A 85 -6.17 -6.73 4.75
C ILE A 85 -6.11 -8.06 4.01
N SER A 86 -5.43 -9.06 4.58
CA SER A 86 -5.34 -10.38 3.96
C SER A 86 -5.32 -11.50 5.02
N PRO A 87 -5.90 -12.68 4.74
CA PRO A 87 -5.65 -13.86 5.56
C PRO A 87 -4.21 -14.38 5.41
N VAL A 88 -3.49 -13.97 4.36
CA VAL A 88 -2.12 -14.37 4.08
C VAL A 88 -1.13 -13.51 4.86
N HIS A 89 -0.21 -14.17 5.58
CA HIS A 89 0.93 -13.48 6.19
C HIS A 89 2.02 -13.23 5.13
N LEU A 90 2.18 -11.98 4.68
CA LEU A 90 3.06 -11.62 3.56
C LEU A 90 4.49 -12.17 3.73
N TYR A 91 5.13 -11.94 4.87
CA TYR A 91 6.51 -12.37 5.09
C TYR A 91 6.69 -13.90 5.02
N GLN A 92 5.76 -14.67 5.60
CA GLN A 92 5.80 -16.12 5.56
C GLN A 92 5.56 -16.62 4.13
N ARG A 93 4.56 -16.06 3.45
CA ARG A 93 4.23 -16.41 2.06
C ARG A 93 5.42 -16.14 1.14
N ALA A 94 6.04 -15.00 1.32
CA ALA A 94 7.16 -14.61 0.50
C ALA A 94 8.41 -15.45 0.82
N GLY A 95 8.67 -15.80 2.08
CA GLY A 95 9.72 -16.74 2.44
C GLY A 95 9.52 -18.14 1.85
N GLN A 96 8.27 -18.60 1.74
CA GLN A 96 7.94 -19.86 1.04
C GLN A 96 8.22 -19.77 -0.47
N LEU A 97 7.84 -18.64 -1.09
CA LEU A 97 7.99 -18.45 -2.53
C LEU A 97 9.42 -18.07 -2.95
N ALA A 98 10.22 -17.47 -2.06
CA ALA A 98 11.57 -17.00 -2.38
C ALA A 98 12.50 -18.10 -2.89
N GLY A 99 12.26 -19.36 -2.52
CA GLY A 99 13.02 -20.51 -3.04
C GLY A 99 12.69 -20.88 -4.49
N GLU A 100 11.49 -20.53 -4.96
CA GLU A 100 10.97 -20.85 -6.29
C GLU A 100 10.93 -19.61 -7.21
N HIS A 101 10.94 -18.41 -6.63
CA HIS A 101 10.77 -17.12 -7.29
C HIS A 101 11.85 -16.12 -6.86
N PRO A 102 12.98 -16.03 -7.58
CA PRO A 102 14.07 -15.10 -7.28
C PRO A 102 13.64 -13.63 -7.24
N GLU A 103 12.65 -13.25 -8.03
CA GLU A 103 12.06 -11.91 -8.07
C GLU A 103 11.35 -11.54 -6.77
N ILE A 104 10.70 -12.51 -6.10
CA ILE A 104 10.10 -12.33 -4.79
C ILE A 104 11.20 -12.20 -3.74
N ALA A 105 12.26 -13.01 -3.82
CA ALA A 105 13.39 -12.93 -2.91
C ALA A 105 14.09 -11.56 -2.94
N GLY A 106 14.30 -10.99 -4.13
CA GLY A 106 14.87 -9.65 -4.29
C GLY A 106 13.97 -8.55 -3.74
N ALA A 107 12.67 -8.59 -4.06
CA ALA A 107 11.70 -7.63 -3.55
C ALA A 107 11.52 -7.72 -2.03
N LEU A 108 11.73 -8.89 -1.43
CA LEU A 108 11.69 -9.07 0.02
C LEU A 108 12.86 -8.41 0.76
N GLN A 109 14.01 -8.29 0.11
CA GLN A 109 15.16 -7.59 0.70
C GLN A 109 14.96 -6.07 0.71
N ASP A 110 14.02 -5.57 -0.10
CA ASP A 110 13.73 -4.15 -0.26
C ASP A 110 12.34 -3.76 0.29
N LEU A 111 11.76 -4.57 1.19
CA LEU A 111 10.41 -4.31 1.75
C LEU A 111 10.31 -2.97 2.48
N GLY A 112 11.42 -2.46 3.04
CA GLY A 112 11.47 -1.14 3.65
C GLY A 112 11.09 0.00 2.68
N ARG A 113 11.13 -0.25 1.37
CA ARG A 113 10.65 0.65 0.32
C ARG A 113 9.12 0.71 0.20
N PHE A 114 8.42 -0.33 0.65
CA PHE A 114 6.96 -0.48 0.51
C PHE A 114 6.19 -0.38 1.83
N PHE A 115 6.87 -0.42 2.98
CA PHE A 115 6.24 -0.25 4.28
C PHE A 115 6.68 1.07 4.91
N LEU A 116 5.75 1.75 5.57
CA LEU A 116 6.12 2.76 6.56
C LEU A 116 6.86 2.04 7.68
N LEU A 117 8.16 2.28 7.82
CA LEU A 117 8.92 1.81 8.96
C LEU A 117 9.15 2.97 9.94
N ASP A 118 9.13 2.70 11.23
CA ASP A 118 9.65 3.63 12.23
C ASP A 118 11.19 3.61 12.26
N GLU A 119 11.79 4.38 13.16
CA GLU A 119 13.25 4.48 13.31
C GLU A 119 13.90 3.15 13.76
N ALA A 120 13.11 2.18 14.24
CA ALA A 120 13.56 0.85 14.62
C ALA A 120 13.37 -0.21 13.51
N GLY A 121 12.80 0.18 12.36
CA GLY A 121 12.55 -0.73 11.25
C GLY A 121 11.22 -1.49 11.35
N GLU A 122 10.32 -1.10 12.24
CA GLU A 122 9.02 -1.76 12.45
C GLU A 122 7.88 -1.05 11.68
N PRO A 123 6.86 -1.77 11.18
CA PRO A 123 5.73 -1.18 10.46
C PRO A 123 4.98 -0.10 11.27
N ARG A 124 5.08 1.16 10.83
CA ARG A 124 4.43 2.33 11.41
C ARG A 124 3.14 2.67 10.66
N LYS A 125 2.04 2.81 11.40
CA LYS A 125 0.78 3.34 10.87
C LYS A 125 0.97 4.81 10.40
N PRO A 126 0.58 5.19 9.16
CA PRO A 126 0.61 6.60 8.75
C PRO A 126 -0.33 7.43 9.62
N ALA A 127 0.05 8.66 9.95
CA ALA A 127 -0.81 9.58 10.71
C ALA A 127 -2.08 9.92 9.91
N GLU A 128 -1.92 10.20 8.60
CA GLU A 128 -2.96 10.31 7.59
C GLU A 128 -2.40 9.98 6.20
N PRO A 129 -3.23 9.55 5.23
CA PRO A 129 -4.59 9.08 5.41
C PRO A 129 -4.59 7.60 5.82
N VAL A 130 -4.96 7.27 7.07
CA VAL A 130 -5.49 5.93 7.36
C VAL A 130 -6.98 6.05 7.49
N ARG A 131 -7.70 5.77 6.40
CA ARG A 131 -9.12 5.47 6.53
C ARG A 131 -9.21 4.18 7.33
N ARG A 132 -9.94 4.20 8.46
CA ARG A 132 -10.35 2.94 9.09
C ARG A 132 -11.25 2.24 8.09
N LEU A 133 -10.77 1.15 7.49
CA LEU A 133 -11.63 0.26 6.74
C LEU A 133 -12.77 -0.12 7.67
N TRP A 134 -14.00 0.20 7.27
CA TRP A 134 -15.19 -0.12 8.04
C TRP A 134 -15.23 -1.63 8.20
N THR A 135 -14.92 -2.13 9.41
CA THR A 135 -15.27 -3.49 9.78
C THR A 135 -16.78 -3.48 9.97
N SER A 136 -17.53 -4.03 9.01
CA SER A 136 -18.93 -4.36 9.24
C SER A 136 -18.98 -5.34 10.42
N SER A 137 -19.31 -4.82 11.60
CA SER A 137 -19.80 -5.65 12.69
C SER A 137 -21.25 -5.97 12.35
N ALA A 138 -21.48 -7.27 12.16
CA ALA A 138 -22.74 -7.99 12.07
C ALA A 138 -24.03 -7.20 12.40
N LEU A 139 -25.01 -7.33 11.50
CA LEU A 139 -26.41 -7.54 11.85
C LEU A 139 -26.91 -8.80 11.14
#